data_AF-A0A950TSN3-F1
#
_entry.id   AF-A0A950TSN3-F1
#
_cell.length_a   1.000
_cell.length_b   1.000
_cell.length_c   1.000
_cell.angle_alpha   90.00
_cell.angle_beta   90.00
_cell.angle_gamma   90.00
#
_symmetry.space_group_name_H-M   'P 1'
#
loop_
_entity.id
_entity.type
_entity.pdbx_description
1 polymer ?
#
loop_
_entity_poly.entity_id
_entity_poly.type
_entity_poly.pdbx_seq_one_letter_code
_entity_poly.pdbx_strand_id
1 'polypeptide(L)'
;MPVDPRSRVVIDDCKIFDTSNLDRYPPSLQQLVDGVSVKPRSPNLTGGRGLGNDTTQATDINIDKEITKIYLRDIPTDPMTGEKDWKFRSSYQDKDSDNWDEINVFDVRSASKDTALNGDKYADW
;
A
#
# COMPACT_ATOMS: atom_id res chain seq x y z
N MET A 1 15.95 13.52 1.94
CA MET A 1 15.01 13.78 3.05
C MET A 1 15.47 13.02 4.28
N PRO A 2 15.33 13.56 5.50
CA PRO A 2 15.61 12.83 6.73
C PRO A 2 14.72 11.59 6.81
N VAL A 3 15.28 10.46 7.26
CA VAL A 3 14.54 9.21 7.40
C VAL A 3 13.74 9.21 8.70
N ASP A 4 12.47 8.77 8.63
CA ASP A 4 11.64 8.63 9.83
C ASP A 4 12.20 7.53 10.74
N PRO A 5 12.56 7.82 12.01
CA PRO A 5 13.07 6.82 12.95
C PRO A 5 12.08 5.70 13.29
N ARG A 6 10.78 5.86 12.98
CA ARG A 6 9.77 4.80 13.12
C ARG A 6 9.75 3.83 11.94
N SER A 7 10.36 4.19 10.82
CA SER A 7 10.35 3.39 9.60
C SER A 7 11.49 2.37 9.62
N ARG A 8 11.23 1.20 10.22
CA ARG A 8 12.18 0.06 10.33
C ARG A 8 12.21 -0.86 9.12
N VAL A 9 11.35 -0.63 8.15
CA VAL A 9 11.03 -1.57 7.07
C VAL A 9 10.80 -0.79 5.78
N VAL A 10 11.30 -1.32 4.66
CA VAL A 10 11.08 -0.79 3.31
C VAL A 10 10.26 -1.79 2.53
N ILE A 11 9.31 -1.29 1.73
CA ILE A 11 8.56 -2.14 0.83
C ILE A 11 9.50 -2.61 -0.29
N ASP A 12 9.49 -3.92 -0.56
CA ASP A 12 10.27 -4.57 -1.61
C ASP A 12 9.39 -5.18 -2.71
N ASP A 13 8.07 -5.04 -2.56
CA ASP A 13 7.07 -5.57 -3.48
C ASP A 13 7.22 -4.96 -4.88
N CYS A 14 7.49 -5.82 -5.86
CA CYS A 14 7.57 -5.48 -7.28
C CYS A 14 6.21 -5.16 -7.94
N LYS A 15 5.12 -5.01 -7.18
CA LYS A 15 3.83 -4.51 -7.70
C LYS A 15 3.56 -3.05 -7.33
N ILE A 16 3.99 -2.63 -6.14
CA ILE A 16 3.81 -1.25 -5.67
C ILE A 16 5.08 -0.42 -5.91
N PHE A 17 6.26 -1.06 -5.94
CA PHE A 17 7.57 -0.39 -6.02
C PHE A 17 8.32 -0.74 -7.32
N ASP A 18 7.61 -1.15 -8.37
CA ASP A 18 8.21 -1.34 -9.69
C ASP A 18 8.54 0.00 -10.38
N THR A 19 9.25 -0.09 -11.50
CA THR A 19 9.64 1.08 -12.31
C THR A 19 8.49 1.67 -13.11
N SER A 20 7.39 0.95 -13.30
CA SER A 20 6.19 1.41 -13.99
C SER A 20 5.23 2.19 -13.08
N ASN A 21 5.27 1.92 -11.78
CA ASN A 21 4.44 2.50 -10.74
C ASN A 21 5.24 3.57 -9.99
N LEU A 22 5.48 4.68 -10.69
CA LEU A 22 6.29 5.78 -10.18
C LEU A 22 5.68 6.42 -8.91
N ASP A 23 4.35 6.43 -8.85
CA ASP A 23 3.57 7.06 -7.77
C ASP A 23 3.43 6.17 -6.53
N ARG A 24 3.73 4.87 -6.65
CA ARG A 24 3.71 3.87 -5.56
C ARG A 24 2.35 3.70 -4.92
N TYR A 25 1.29 3.85 -5.71
CA TYR A 25 -0.07 3.51 -5.28
C TYR A 25 -0.32 2.01 -5.45
N PRO A 26 -1.15 1.40 -4.60
CA PRO A 26 -1.47 -0.01 -4.75
C PRO A 26 -2.25 -0.25 -6.05
N PRO A 27 -1.99 -1.34 -6.79
CA PRO A 27 -2.75 -1.67 -8.00
C PRO A 27 -4.18 -2.11 -7.70
N SER A 28 -4.46 -2.64 -6.50
CA SER A 28 -5.80 -3.06 -6.08
C SER A 28 -5.93 -3.10 -4.55
N LEU A 29 -7.16 -3.06 -4.02
CA LEU A 29 -7.40 -3.30 -2.59
C LEU A 29 -7.02 -4.73 -2.17
N GLN A 30 -7.15 -5.70 -3.09
CA GLN A 30 -6.79 -7.08 -2.80
C GLN A 30 -5.30 -7.21 -2.45
N GLN A 31 -4.42 -6.47 -3.13
CA GLN A 31 -2.99 -6.44 -2.81
C GLN A 31 -2.72 -5.97 -1.38
N LEU A 32 -3.55 -5.08 -0.83
CA LEU A 32 -3.43 -4.61 0.55
C LEU A 32 -3.91 -5.62 1.60
N VAL A 33 -4.83 -6.51 1.20
CA VAL A 33 -5.34 -7.62 2.02
C VAL A 33 -4.36 -8.79 2.00
N ASP A 34 -3.92 -9.21 0.82
CA ASP A 34 -2.93 -10.28 0.63
C ASP A 34 -1.60 -9.92 1.31
N GLY A 35 -1.32 -8.62 1.37
CA GLY A 35 -0.16 -8.05 2.01
C GLY A 35 0.97 -7.77 1.03
N VAL A 36 1.81 -6.85 1.45
CA VAL A 36 2.89 -6.29 0.65
C VAL A 36 4.21 -6.82 1.19
N SER A 37 5.05 -7.40 0.34
CA SER A 37 6.36 -7.90 0.74
C SER A 37 7.28 -6.73 1.11
N VAL A 38 7.91 -6.85 2.27
CA VAL A 38 8.77 -5.81 2.83
C VAL A 38 10.08 -6.39 3.35
N LYS A 39 11.15 -5.63 3.19
CA LYS A 39 12.48 -5.94 3.72
C LYS A 39 12.82 -5.08 4.94
N PRO A 40 13.52 -5.62 5.94
CA PRO A 40 14.03 -4.81 7.03
C PRO A 40 14.88 -3.67 6.45
N ARG A 41 14.59 -2.43 6.87
CA ARG A 41 15.44 -1.29 6.55
C ARG A 41 16.67 -1.45 7.43
N SER A 42 17.76 -1.97 6.87
CA SER A 42 19.04 -1.98 7.57
C SER A 42 19.34 -0.54 8.00
N PRO A 43 19.41 -0.25 9.31
CA PRO A 43 19.93 1.04 9.71
C PRO A 43 21.33 1.14 9.12
N ASN A 44 21.69 2.30 8.58
CA ASN A 44 23.09 2.62 8.30
C ASN A 44 23.86 2.62 9.63
N LEU A 45 24.15 1.43 10.18
CA LEU A 45 25.17 1.25 11.18
C LEU A 45 26.48 1.14 10.40
N THR A 46 27.06 2.30 10.10
CA THR A 46 28.52 2.48 10.15
C THR A 46 28.94 2.36 11.62
N GLY A 47 28.64 1.24 12.27
CA GLY A 47 28.78 1.02 13.70
C GLY A 47 29.73 -0.15 13.93
N GLY A 48 31.02 0.16 14.01
CA GLY A 48 32.06 -0.69 14.60
C GLY A 48 32.31 -2.03 13.90
N ARG A 49 33.28 -2.05 12.97
CA ARG A 49 33.99 -3.29 12.61
C ARG A 49 34.67 -3.86 13.86
N GLY A 50 34.04 -4.82 14.53
CA GLY A 50 34.71 -5.70 15.48
C GLY A 50 35.66 -6.64 14.74
N LEU A 51 36.92 -6.65 15.15
CA LEU A 51 37.95 -7.58 14.70
C LEU A 51 37.62 -9.00 15.18
N GLY A 52 36.77 -9.72 14.45
CA GLY A 52 36.43 -11.12 14.71
C GLY A 52 36.16 -11.83 13.40
N ASN A 53 36.87 -12.92 13.15
CA ASN A 53 36.84 -13.69 11.90
C ASN A 53 35.63 -14.65 11.84
N ASP A 54 34.47 -14.21 12.34
CA ASP A 54 33.21 -14.96 12.35
C ASP A 54 32.13 -14.11 11.66
N THR A 55 31.83 -14.47 10.41
CA THR A 55 31.26 -13.59 9.39
C THR A 55 29.74 -13.65 9.29
N THR A 56 29.02 -13.83 10.39
CA THR A 56 27.56 -13.82 10.33
C THR A 56 27.00 -12.98 11.46
N GLN A 57 26.61 -11.75 11.14
CA GLN A 57 25.91 -10.90 12.08
C GLN A 57 24.51 -11.47 12.30
N ALA A 58 23.97 -11.38 13.52
CA ALA A 58 22.60 -11.81 13.81
C ALA A 58 21.54 -11.08 12.95
N THR A 59 21.90 -9.94 12.35
CA THR A 59 21.10 -9.23 11.36
C THR A 59 20.98 -9.96 10.03
N ASP A 60 21.99 -10.73 9.63
CA ASP A 60 22.01 -11.47 8.34
C ASP A 60 21.03 -12.64 8.35
N ILE A 61 20.74 -13.21 9.53
CA ILE A 61 19.83 -14.35 9.73
C ILE A 61 18.36 -13.96 9.46
N ASN A 62 18.01 -12.67 9.57
CA ASN A 62 16.64 -12.17 9.32
C ASN A 62 16.44 -11.57 7.93
N ILE A 63 17.47 -11.51 7.07
CA ILE A 63 17.35 -10.89 5.74
C ILE A 63 16.55 -11.80 4.79
N ASP A 64 16.66 -13.12 4.94
CA ASP A 64 16.00 -14.09 4.05
C ASP A 64 14.54 -14.40 4.43
N LYS A 65 14.05 -13.86 5.55
CA LYS A 65 12.65 -14.02 5.92
C LYS A 65 11.84 -12.95 5.21
N GLU A 66 11.10 -13.34 4.19
CA GLU A 66 10.09 -12.48 3.58
C GLU A 66 9.10 -12.04 4.68
N ILE A 67 9.13 -10.76 5.02
CA ILE A 67 8.17 -10.16 5.93
C ILE A 67 7.03 -9.65 5.07
N THR A 68 5.81 -10.11 5.32
CA THR A 68 4.62 -9.58 4.66
C THR A 68 3.98 -8.53 5.57
N LYS A 69 3.72 -7.35 5.03
CA LYS A 69 3.01 -6.28 5.73
C LYS A 69 1.58 -6.17 5.20
N ILE A 70 0.62 -6.49 6.06
CA ILE A 70 -0.81 -6.42 5.76
C ILE A 70 -1.32 -5.01 6.10
N TYR A 71 -2.04 -4.38 5.17
CA TYR A 71 -2.60 -3.04 5.33
C TYR A 71 -4.11 -3.07 5.59
N LEU A 72 -4.80 -4.06 5.03
CA LEU A 72 -6.22 -4.30 5.24
C LEU A 72 -6.45 -5.70 5.81
N ARG A 73 -7.36 -5.85 6.77
CA ARG A 73 -7.75 -7.17 7.30
C ARG A 73 -8.65 -7.94 6.32
N ASP A 74 -9.49 -7.20 5.62
CA ASP A 74 -10.41 -7.63 4.56
C ASP A 74 -10.86 -6.36 3.80
N ILE A 75 -11.42 -6.51 2.61
CA ILE A 75 -12.10 -5.43 1.90
C ILE A 75 -13.40 -5.10 2.67
N PRO A 76 -13.60 -3.85 3.12
CA PRO A 76 -14.81 -3.49 3.84
C PRO A 76 -16.04 -3.54 2.94
N THR A 77 -17.20 -3.77 3.53
CA THR A 77 -18.49 -3.61 2.86
C THR A 77 -18.82 -2.13 2.77
N ASP A 78 -19.26 -1.66 1.60
CA ASP A 78 -19.79 -0.32 1.39
C ASP A 78 -21.08 -0.15 2.23
N PRO A 79 -21.12 0.82 3.17
CA PRO A 79 -22.27 1.01 4.04
C PRO A 79 -23.55 1.45 3.28
N MET A 80 -23.41 1.95 2.06
CA MET A 80 -24.54 2.44 1.26
C MET A 80 -25.15 1.35 0.39
N THR A 81 -24.34 0.47 -0.20
CA THR A 81 -24.83 -0.65 -1.04
C THR A 81 -25.01 -1.95 -0.26
N GLY A 82 -24.27 -2.13 0.85
CA GLY A 82 -24.21 -3.40 1.58
C GLY A 82 -23.35 -4.46 0.89
N GLU A 83 -22.61 -4.09 -0.16
CA GLU A 83 -21.75 -4.99 -0.93
C GLU A 83 -20.27 -4.56 -0.87
N LYS A 84 -19.33 -5.42 -1.30
CA LYS A 84 -17.90 -5.08 -1.37
C LYS A 84 -17.53 -4.50 -2.75
N ASP A 85 -18.42 -3.71 -3.33
CA ASP A 85 -18.40 -3.29 -4.74
C ASP A 85 -17.90 -1.85 -4.96
N TRP A 86 -16.90 -1.44 -4.19
CA TRP A 86 -16.30 -0.11 -4.28
C TRP A 86 -15.90 0.28 -5.70
N LYS A 87 -16.11 1.55 -6.03
CA LYS A 87 -15.60 2.19 -7.26
C LYS A 87 -14.24 2.80 -6.99
N PHE A 88 -13.36 2.70 -7.98
CA PHE A 88 -11.99 3.18 -7.88
C PHE A 88 -11.69 4.23 -8.95
N ARG A 89 -10.67 5.03 -8.67
CA ARG A 89 -10.08 5.97 -9.61
C ARG A 89 -8.57 6.02 -9.38
N SER A 90 -7.81 6.14 -10.46
CA SER A 90 -6.37 6.29 -10.39
C SER A 90 -5.94 7.75 -10.20
N SER A 91 -4.68 7.94 -9.84
CA SER A 91 -4.05 9.26 -9.76
C SER A 91 -4.00 10.04 -11.08
N TYR A 92 -4.21 9.38 -12.23
CA TYR A 92 -4.12 9.99 -13.56
C TYR A 92 -5.46 10.41 -14.14
N GLN A 93 -6.56 10.06 -13.47
CA GLN A 93 -7.91 10.35 -13.94
C GLN A 93 -8.45 11.66 -13.36
N ASP A 94 -9.30 12.34 -14.14
CA ASP A 94 -10.03 13.51 -13.68
C ASP A 94 -10.95 13.20 -12.48
N LYS A 95 -11.18 14.22 -11.65
CA LYS A 95 -12.06 14.17 -10.47
C LYS A 95 -13.50 13.74 -10.79
N ASP A 96 -13.94 13.90 -12.03
CA ASP A 96 -15.31 13.58 -12.45
C ASP A 96 -15.37 12.30 -13.30
N SER A 97 -14.28 11.51 -13.35
CA SER A 97 -14.26 10.25 -14.09
C SER A 97 -15.09 9.18 -13.36
N ASP A 98 -16.06 8.58 -14.06
CA ASP A 98 -16.94 7.53 -13.53
C ASP A 98 -16.41 6.11 -13.72
N ASN A 99 -15.36 5.95 -14.52
CA ASN A 99 -14.74 4.65 -14.80
C ASN A 99 -13.37 4.56 -14.14
N TRP A 100 -12.89 3.35 -13.92
CA TRP A 100 -11.53 3.09 -13.48
C TRP A 100 -10.67 2.65 -14.66
N ASP A 101 -9.44 3.14 -14.74
CA ASP A 101 -8.46 2.78 -15.78
C ASP A 101 -7.57 1.58 -15.41
N GLU A 102 -7.83 0.96 -14.26
CA GLU A 102 -7.11 -0.22 -13.73
C GLU A 102 -5.61 0.02 -13.45
N ILE A 103 -5.16 1.28 -13.41
CA ILE A 103 -3.73 1.59 -13.21
C ILE A 103 -3.35 1.51 -11.73
N ASN A 104 -4.09 2.21 -10.87
CA ASN A 104 -3.87 2.21 -9.43
C ASN A 104 -5.14 2.59 -8.66
N VAL A 105 -5.14 2.29 -7.38
CA VAL A 105 -6.17 2.74 -6.43
C VAL A 105 -5.64 3.97 -5.70
N PHE A 106 -6.13 5.13 -6.11
CA PHE A 106 -5.86 6.42 -5.47
C PHE A 106 -7.07 6.91 -4.67
N ASP A 107 -8.25 6.80 -5.27
CA ASP A 107 -9.53 7.26 -4.72
C ASP A 107 -10.54 6.09 -4.70
N VAL A 108 -11.30 5.98 -3.62
CA VAL A 108 -12.22 4.86 -3.31
C VAL A 108 -13.58 5.45 -2.95
N ARG A 109 -14.61 5.08 -3.71
CA ARG A 109 -15.94 5.71 -3.64
C ARG A 109 -17.05 4.68 -3.62
N SER A 110 -18.18 5.04 -3.03
CA SER A 110 -19.36 4.17 -2.99
C SER A 110 -19.90 3.89 -4.39
N ALA A 111 -20.44 2.69 -4.61
CA ALA A 111 -21.16 2.35 -5.84
C ALA A 111 -22.65 2.76 -5.80
N SER A 112 -23.10 3.36 -4.71
CA SER A 112 -24.50 3.77 -4.54
C SER A 112 -24.92 4.82 -5.57
N LYS A 113 -26.13 4.64 -6.10
CA LYS A 113 -26.79 5.59 -7.01
C LYS A 113 -27.68 6.60 -6.26
N ASP A 114 -27.76 6.48 -4.94
CA ASP A 114 -28.62 7.31 -4.12
C ASP A 114 -28.00 8.68 -3.85
N THR A 115 -28.85 9.60 -3.44
CA THR A 115 -28.47 10.95 -3.04
C THR A 115 -28.72 11.10 -1.55
N ALA A 116 -27.74 11.67 -0.86
CA ALA A 116 -27.85 12.03 0.55
C ALA A 116 -28.87 13.16 0.76
N LEU A 117 -29.31 13.34 2.01
CA LEU A 117 -30.32 14.34 2.36
C LEU A 117 -29.91 15.78 2.00
N ASN A 118 -28.61 16.05 1.94
CA ASN A 118 -28.06 17.35 1.58
C ASN A 118 -27.95 17.59 0.06
N GLY A 119 -28.32 16.60 -0.77
CA GLY A 119 -28.27 16.70 -2.23
C GLY A 119 -26.98 16.15 -2.87
N ASP A 120 -25.98 15.75 -2.08
CA ASP A 120 -24.75 15.14 -2.60
C ASP A 120 -24.98 13.66 -2.95
N LYS A 121 -24.35 13.16 -4.01
CA LYS A 121 -24.41 11.73 -4.33
C LYS A 121 -23.44 10.96 -3.45
N TYR A 122 -23.84 9.78 -2.97
CA TYR A 122 -22.92 8.92 -2.22
C TYR A 122 -21.72 8.45 -3.06
N ALA A 123 -21.85 8.38 -4.38
CA ALA A 123 -20.76 8.08 -5.30
C ALA A 123 -19.69 9.19 -5.40
N ASP A 124 -19.94 10.38 -4.86
CA ASP A 124 -19.00 11.49 -4.81
C ASP A 124 -18.30 11.60 -3.44
N TRP A 125 -18.64 10.72 -2.48
CA TRP A 125 -18.07 10.65 -1.13
C TRP A 125 -16.82 9.77 -1.07
#